data_AF-A0A5C5Z227-F1
#
_entry.id   AF-A0A5C5Z227-F1
#
_cell.length_a   1.000
_cell.length_b   1.000
_cell.length_c   1.000
_cell.angle_alpha   90.00
_cell.angle_beta   90.00
_cell.angle_gamma   90.00
#
_symmetry.space_group_name_H-M   'P 1'
#
loop_
_entity.id
_entity.type
_entity.pdbx_description
1 polymer ?
#
loop_
_entity_poly.entity_id
_entity_poly.type
_entity_poly.pdbx_seq_one_letter_code
_entity_poly.pdbx_strand_id
1 'polypeptide(L)'
;MGFFFDFIALYVQHFSAIDLLIVSLGIATLGFQLQEWRFLSANQALINNPFQHAQKRAYRVVRIATLAIDGFPLLGLLGTVASLLVTFAGIKGNHVTSNIIADFAPGLTSTVSGLLCSLANLVFLQLCLAPAVEVFRRKRSHNG
;
A
#
# COMPACT_ATOMS: atom_id res chain seq x y z
N MET A 1 -20.29 13.46 9.53
CA MET A 1 -20.30 12.04 9.10
C MET A 1 -20.74 11.86 7.64
N GLY A 2 -21.69 12.64 7.10
CA GLY A 2 -22.18 12.47 5.70
C GLY A 2 -21.09 12.46 4.62
N PHE A 3 -20.17 13.43 4.63
CA PHE A 3 -19.08 13.54 3.65
C PHE A 3 -18.26 12.25 3.45
N PHE A 4 -17.98 11.50 4.51
CA PHE A 4 -17.20 10.27 4.41
C PHE A 4 -17.97 9.15 3.70
N PHE A 5 -19.27 9.04 3.98
CA PHE A 5 -20.13 8.07 3.31
C PHE A 5 -20.36 8.45 1.83
N ASP A 6 -20.51 9.75 1.55
CA ASP A 6 -20.63 10.25 0.18
C ASP A 6 -19.34 9.98 -0.63
N PHE A 7 -18.18 10.18 -0.01
CA PHE A 7 -16.89 9.84 -0.59
C PHE A 7 -16.76 8.34 -0.88
N ILE A 8 -17.13 7.48 0.07
CA ILE A 8 -17.11 6.03 -0.14
C ILE A 8 -18.06 5.63 -1.27
N ALA A 9 -19.27 6.19 -1.31
CA ALA A 9 -20.22 5.91 -2.38
C ALA A 9 -19.65 6.29 -3.76
N LEU A 10 -19.01 7.46 -3.85
CA LEU A 10 -18.37 7.93 -5.09
C LEU A 10 -17.15 7.07 -5.48
N TYR A 11 -16.35 6.64 -4.50
CA TYR A 11 -15.22 5.73 -4.70
C TYR A 11 -15.68 4.36 -5.23
N VAL A 12 -16.70 3.79 -4.62
CA VAL A 12 -17.27 2.50 -5.05
C VAL A 12 -17.88 2.61 -6.45
N GLN A 13 -18.50 3.75 -6.79
CA GLN A 13 -19.10 3.98 -8.10
C GLN A 13 -18.07 4.02 -9.24
N HIS A 14 -16.86 4.53 -8.99
CA HIS A 14 -15.78 4.64 -10.00
C HIS A 14 -14.69 3.59 -9.83
N PHE A 15 -14.97 2.53 -9.07
CA PHE A 15 -14.01 1.48 -8.77
C PHE A 15 -13.59 0.74 -10.05
N SER A 16 -12.31 0.84 -10.39
CA SER A 16 -11.74 0.27 -11.61
C SER A 16 -11.07 -1.10 -11.37
N ALA A 17 -10.72 -1.80 -12.45
CA ALA A 17 -9.91 -3.02 -12.35
C ALA A 17 -8.51 -2.75 -11.76
N ILE A 18 -7.96 -1.54 -11.95
CA ILE A 18 -6.67 -1.13 -11.39
C ILE A 18 -6.81 -0.93 -9.87
N ASP A 19 -7.90 -0.33 -9.42
CA ASP A 19 -8.22 -0.21 -7.99
C ASP A 19 -8.26 -1.59 -7.31
N LEU A 20 -8.93 -2.55 -7.94
CA LEU A 20 -8.99 -3.93 -7.44
C LEU A 20 -7.59 -4.56 -7.31
N LEU A 21 -6.73 -4.36 -8.31
CA LEU A 21 -5.35 -4.85 -8.27
C LEU A 21 -4.57 -4.20 -7.12
N ILE A 22 -4.64 -2.88 -6.99
CA ILE A 22 -3.94 -2.12 -5.94
C ILE A 22 -4.41 -2.59 -4.55
N VAL A 23 -5.73 -2.66 -4.33
CA VAL A 23 -6.30 -3.03 -3.03
C VAL A 23 -6.00 -4.49 -2.69
N SER A 24 -6.13 -5.42 -3.65
CA SER A 24 -5.82 -6.84 -3.41
C SER A 24 -4.35 -7.05 -3.06
N LEU A 25 -3.44 -6.37 -3.75
CA LEU A 25 -2.01 -6.39 -3.44
C LEU A 25 -1.70 -5.72 -2.09
N GLY A 26 -2.40 -4.63 -1.76
CA GLY A 26 -2.34 -3.96 -0.46
C GLY A 26 -2.75 -4.88 0.70
N ILE A 27 -3.85 -5.62 0.53
CA ILE A 27 -4.32 -6.60 1.52
C ILE A 27 -3.33 -7.76 1.64
N ALA A 28 -2.80 -8.27 0.53
CA ALA A 28 -1.83 -9.37 0.55
C ALA A 28 -0.54 -8.98 1.28
N THR A 29 -0.02 -7.78 1.02
CA THR A 29 1.19 -7.26 1.69
C THR A 29 0.94 -7.02 3.17
N LEU A 30 -0.20 -6.45 3.56
CA LEU A 30 -0.58 -6.31 4.96
C LEU A 30 -0.75 -7.66 5.67
N GLY A 31 -1.37 -8.64 5.00
CA GLY A 31 -1.52 -10.00 5.53
C GLY A 31 -0.16 -10.65 5.81
N PHE A 32 0.80 -10.47 4.90
CA PHE A 32 2.17 -10.93 5.10
C PHE A 32 2.86 -10.24 6.29
N GLN A 33 2.73 -8.91 6.41
CA GLN A 33 3.27 -8.17 7.56
C GLN A 33 2.63 -8.63 8.88
N LEU A 34 1.31 -8.87 8.89
CA LEU A 34 0.56 -9.31 10.07
C LEU A 34 1.01 -10.70 10.54
N GLN A 35 1.21 -11.64 9.61
CA GLN A 35 1.69 -12.99 9.95
C GLN A 35 3.05 -12.96 10.63
N GLU A 36 3.97 -12.17 10.09
CA GLU A 36 5.33 -12.09 10.61
C GLU A 36 5.40 -11.32 11.94
N TRP A 37 4.59 -10.26 12.09
CA TRP A 37 4.41 -9.61 13.38
C TRP A 37 3.87 -10.59 14.44
N ARG A 38 2.83 -11.37 14.12
CA ARG A 38 2.28 -12.38 15.05
C ARG A 38 3.33 -13.40 15.44
N PHE A 39 4.16 -13.85 14.50
CA PHE A 39 5.26 -14.78 14.78
C PHE A 39 6.29 -14.18 15.75
N LEU A 40 6.74 -12.94 15.50
CA LEU A 40 7.73 -12.27 16.34
C LEU A 40 7.17 -11.93 17.73
N SER A 41 5.92 -11.44 17.80
CA SER A 41 5.24 -11.11 19.06
C SER A 41 4.97 -12.36 19.91
N ALA A 42 4.57 -13.48 19.31
CA ALA A 42 4.37 -14.74 20.03
C ALA A 42 5.69 -15.33 20.55
N ASN A 43 6.80 -15.03 19.87
CA ASN A 43 8.13 -15.53 20.22
C ASN A 43 9.03 -14.39 20.71
N GLN A 44 8.54 -13.55 21.64
CA GLN A 44 9.31 -12.46 22.24
C GLN A 44 10.67 -12.90 22.82
N ALA A 45 10.80 -14.16 23.24
CA ALA A 45 12.08 -14.73 23.64
C ALA A 45 13.16 -14.68 22.52
N LEU A 46 12.77 -14.77 21.24
CA LEU A 46 13.66 -14.62 20.07
C LEU A 46 14.08 -13.17 19.83
N ILE A 47 13.31 -12.20 20.31
CA ILE A 47 13.70 -10.78 20.32
C ILE A 47 14.78 -10.57 21.41
N ASN A 48 14.65 -11.28 22.53
CA ASN A 48 15.60 -11.24 23.65
C ASN A 48 16.89 -12.05 23.42
N ASN A 49 16.85 -13.12 22.65
CA ASN A 49 18.04 -13.84 22.17
C ASN A 49 18.01 -13.90 20.64
N PRO A 50 18.61 -12.91 19.94
CA PRO A 50 18.46 -12.78 18.51
C PRO A 50 19.17 -13.93 17.80
N PHE A 51 18.41 -14.95 17.41
CA PHE A 51 18.87 -15.94 16.45
C PHE A 51 19.01 -15.27 15.08
N GLN A 52 20.04 -15.67 14.31
CA GLN A 52 20.27 -15.16 12.96
C GLN A 52 19.01 -15.30 12.06
N HIS A 53 18.17 -16.31 12.31
CA HIS A 53 16.92 -16.54 11.59
C HIS A 53 15.84 -15.48 11.86
N ALA A 54 15.65 -15.06 13.12
CA ALA A 54 14.65 -14.05 13.48
C ALA A 54 15.03 -12.67 12.90
N GLN A 55 16.32 -12.34 12.92
CA GLN A 55 16.84 -11.13 12.30
C GLN A 55 16.63 -11.13 10.78
N LYS A 56 17.00 -12.22 10.08
CA LYS A 56 16.80 -12.35 8.63
C LYS A 56 15.32 -12.21 8.23
N ARG A 57 14.40 -12.76 9.03
CA ARG A 57 12.95 -12.59 8.82
C ARG A 57 12.51 -11.14 8.96
N ALA A 58 12.87 -10.48 10.07
CA ALA A 58 12.50 -9.08 10.29
C ALA A 58 12.97 -8.18 9.14
N TYR A 59 14.22 -8.33 8.69
CA TYR A 59 14.73 -7.57 7.53
C TYR A 59 13.98 -7.87 6.23
N ARG A 60 13.59 -9.13 6.00
CA ARG A 60 12.80 -9.51 4.81
C ARG A 60 11.46 -8.78 4.77
N VAL A 61 10.75 -8.75 5.91
CA VAL A 61 9.45 -8.11 5.99
C VAL A 61 9.55 -6.61 5.82
N VAL A 62 10.52 -5.97 6.49
CA VAL A 62 10.79 -4.53 6.31
C VAL A 62 11.07 -4.23 4.84
N ARG A 63 11.92 -5.01 4.17
CA ARG A 63 12.25 -4.81 2.75
C ARG A 63 11.02 -4.90 1.86
N ILE A 64 10.16 -5.90 2.06
CA ILE A 64 8.93 -6.08 1.27
C ILE A 64 7.94 -4.93 1.55
N ALA A 65 7.78 -4.55 2.82
CA ALA A 65 6.93 -3.45 3.22
C ALA A 65 7.39 -2.12 2.61
N THR A 66 8.69 -1.81 2.65
CA THR A 66 9.25 -0.61 2.01
C THR A 66 9.00 -0.61 0.51
N LEU A 67 9.25 -1.73 -0.18
CA LEU A 67 8.96 -1.84 -1.61
C LEU A 67 7.49 -1.59 -1.92
N ALA A 68 6.59 -2.08 -1.07
CA ALA A 68 5.15 -1.88 -1.22
C ALA A 68 4.75 -0.41 -0.97
N ILE A 69 5.30 0.21 0.08
CA ILE A 69 5.07 1.62 0.43
C ILE A 69 5.48 2.54 -0.72
N ASP A 70 6.62 2.29 -1.35
CA ASP A 70 7.11 3.08 -2.47
C ASP A 70 6.39 2.72 -3.78
N GLY A 71 6.00 1.46 -3.95
CA GLY A 71 5.37 0.95 -5.16
C GLY A 71 3.90 1.33 -5.33
N PHE A 72 3.09 1.33 -4.27
CA PHE A 72 1.65 1.60 -4.38
C PHE A 72 1.29 3.00 -4.90
N PRO A 73 1.96 4.10 -4.49
CA PRO A 73 1.72 5.42 -5.06
C PRO A 73 2.03 5.46 -6.57
N LEU A 74 3.09 4.77 -6.99
CA LEU A 74 3.45 4.66 -8.40
C LEU A 74 2.42 3.86 -9.19
N LEU A 75 1.88 2.78 -8.62
CA LEU A 75 0.76 2.04 -9.22
C LEU A 75 -0.50 2.91 -9.35
N GLY A 76 -0.81 3.73 -8.34
CA GLY A 76 -1.92 4.68 -8.40
C GLY A 76 -1.74 5.74 -9.49
N LEU A 77 -0.51 6.23 -9.68
CA LEU A 77 -0.14 7.13 -10.78
C LEU A 77 -0.24 6.45 -12.15
N LEU A 78 0.11 5.16 -12.26
CA LEU A 78 -0.13 4.41 -13.50
C LEU A 78 -1.63 4.32 -13.83
N GLY A 79 -2.49 4.19 -12.82
CA GLY A 79 -3.94 4.22 -13.00
C GLY A 79 -4.47 5.54 -13.55
N THR A 80 -3.94 6.68 -13.09
CA THR A 80 -4.34 8.00 -13.65
C THR A 80 -3.88 8.15 -15.10
N VAL A 81 -2.66 7.73 -15.41
CA VAL A 81 -2.13 7.76 -16.78
C VAL A 81 -2.98 6.87 -17.69
N ALA A 82 -3.31 5.65 -17.25
CA ALA A 82 -4.17 4.74 -18.02
C ALA A 82 -5.55 5.35 -18.27
N SER A 83 -6.17 5.96 -17.24
CA SER A 83 -7.48 6.63 -17.39
C SER A 83 -7.40 7.79 -18.38
N LEU A 84 -6.36 8.64 -18.30
CA LEU A 84 -6.18 9.75 -19.25
C LEU A 84 -6.02 9.25 -20.68
N LEU A 85 -5.23 8.20 -20.91
CA LEU A 85 -5.04 7.62 -22.24
C LEU A 85 -6.38 7.13 -22.81
N VAL A 86 -7.21 6.48 -21.99
CA VAL A 86 -8.55 6.04 -22.39
C VAL A 86 -9.45 7.24 -22.71
N THR A 87 -9.48 8.25 -21.84
CA THR A 87 -10.28 9.47 -22.05
C THR A 87 -9.88 10.17 -23.35
N PHE A 88 -8.58 10.38 -23.59
CA PHE A 88 -8.09 11.03 -24.80
C PHE A 88 -8.29 10.19 -26.07
N ALA A 89 -8.15 8.87 -26.00
CA ALA A 89 -8.44 7.98 -27.13
C ALA A 89 -9.92 8.02 -27.57
N GLY A 90 -10.82 8.34 -26.64
CA GLY A 90 -12.25 8.51 -26.90
C GLY A 90 -12.62 9.80 -27.61
N ILE A 91 -11.73 10.81 -27.62
CA ILE A 91 -11.97 12.09 -28.29
C ILE A 91 -11.77 11.90 -29.80
N LYS A 92 -12.87 11.74 -30.55
CA LYS A 92 -12.88 11.72 -32.02
C LYS A 92 -13.78 12.83 -32.57
N GLY A 93 -13.20 13.75 -33.36
CA GLY A 93 -13.92 14.85 -34.03
C GLY A 93 -14.09 16.12 -33.18
N ASN A 94 -14.98 17.02 -33.60
CA ASN A 94 -15.25 18.32 -32.95
C ASN A 94 -16.28 18.23 -31.79
N HIS A 95 -16.68 17.01 -31.42
CA HIS A 95 -17.56 16.79 -30.28
C HIS A 95 -16.69 16.49 -29.06
N VAL A 96 -16.35 17.55 -28.33
CA VAL A 96 -15.84 17.42 -26.96
C VAL A 96 -16.93 16.71 -26.16
N THR A 97 -16.70 15.43 -25.83
CA THR A 97 -17.59 14.64 -24.97
C THR A 97 -17.88 15.48 -23.74
N SER A 98 -19.16 15.81 -23.47
CA SER A 98 -19.52 16.82 -22.46
C SER A 98 -19.17 16.41 -21.01
N ASN A 99 -18.50 15.27 -20.82
CA ASN A 99 -18.23 14.67 -19.51
C ASN A 99 -16.81 14.09 -19.37
N ILE A 100 -15.81 14.70 -20.01
CA ILE A 100 -14.37 14.35 -19.85
C ILE A 100 -13.96 14.20 -18.37
N ILE A 101 -14.55 15.01 -17.48
CA ILE A 101 -14.29 14.97 -16.04
C ILE A 101 -14.77 13.64 -15.42
N ALA A 102 -15.94 13.14 -15.83
CA ALA A 102 -16.48 11.86 -15.35
C ALA A 102 -15.65 10.68 -15.87
N ASP A 103 -15.16 10.76 -17.12
CA ASP A 103 -14.31 9.72 -17.71
C ASP A 103 -12.93 9.61 -17.05
N PHE A 104 -12.48 10.69 -16.37
CA PHE A 104 -11.21 10.71 -15.62
C PHE A 104 -11.36 10.26 -14.16
N ALA A 105 -12.58 10.20 -13.63
CA ALA A 105 -12.83 9.81 -12.23
C ALA A 105 -12.22 8.44 -11.83
N PRO A 106 -12.19 7.39 -12.67
CA PRO A 106 -11.53 6.12 -12.36
C PRO A 106 -10.00 6.22 -12.18
N GLY A 107 -9.37 7.21 -12.84
CA GLY A 107 -7.96 7.50 -12.63
C GLY A 107 -7.72 8.07 -11.23
N LEU A 108 -8.59 8.98 -10.79
CA LEU A 108 -8.48 9.58 -9.46
C LEU A 108 -8.67 8.55 -8.34
N THR A 109 -9.63 7.63 -8.46
CA THR A 109 -9.79 6.54 -7.49
C THR A 109 -8.56 5.65 -7.42
N SER A 110 -7.89 5.37 -8.54
CA SER A 110 -6.64 4.58 -8.58
C SER A 110 -5.52 5.23 -7.76
N THR A 111 -5.38 6.55 -7.82
CA THR A 111 -4.41 7.26 -6.98
C THR A 111 -4.77 7.20 -5.51
N VAL A 112 -6.05 7.40 -5.18
CA VAL A 112 -6.54 7.27 -3.80
C VAL A 112 -6.25 5.88 -3.26
N SER A 113 -6.54 4.83 -4.03
CA SER A 113 -6.25 3.44 -3.68
C SER A 113 -4.77 3.21 -3.40
N GLY A 114 -3.89 3.73 -4.27
CA GLY A 114 -2.44 3.61 -4.12
C GLY A 114 -1.92 4.29 -2.85
N LEU A 115 -2.38 5.51 -2.58
CA LEU A 115 -2.00 6.25 -1.37
C LEU A 115 -2.52 5.59 -0.10
N LEU A 116 -3.77 5.14 -0.09
CA LEU A 116 -4.35 4.45 1.06
C LEU A 116 -3.60 3.15 1.36
N CYS A 117 -3.27 2.36 0.34
CA CYS A 117 -2.49 1.12 0.52
C CYS A 117 -1.07 1.39 1.01
N SER A 118 -0.39 2.40 0.47
CA SER A 118 0.93 2.84 0.92
C SER A 118 0.92 3.27 2.39
N LEU A 119 -0.02 4.15 2.75
CA LEU A 119 -0.18 4.66 4.11
C LEU A 119 -0.50 3.54 5.11
N ALA A 120 -1.41 2.63 4.76
CA ALA A 120 -1.74 1.50 5.62
C ALA A 120 -0.51 0.60 5.87
N ASN A 121 0.27 0.31 4.82
CA ASN A 121 1.50 -0.48 4.95
C ASN A 121 2.57 0.24 5.78
N LEU A 122 2.70 1.57 5.63
CA LEU A 122 3.63 2.39 6.41
C LEU A 122 3.25 2.40 7.89
N VAL A 123 1.98 2.68 8.19
CA VAL A 123 1.48 2.71 9.57
C VAL A 123 1.67 1.35 10.24
N PHE A 124 1.36 0.26 9.53
CA PHE A 124 1.54 -1.08 10.07
C PHE A 124 3.03 -1.38 10.33
N LEU A 125 3.91 -1.07 9.38
CA LEU A 125 5.35 -1.25 9.54
C LEU A 125 5.89 -0.49 10.76
N GLN A 126 5.49 0.77 10.94
CA GLN A 126 5.94 1.59 12.07
C GLN A 126 5.40 1.09 13.41
N LEU A 127 4.11 0.78 13.51
CA LEU A 127 3.50 0.38 14.78
C LEU A 127 3.93 -1.03 15.21
N CYS A 128 4.00 -1.96 14.26
CA CYS A 128 4.14 -3.38 14.58
C CYS A 128 5.59 -3.87 14.49
N LEU A 129 6.34 -3.46 13.48
CA LEU A 129 7.66 -4.05 13.18
C LEU A 129 8.85 -3.17 13.57
N ALA A 130 8.73 -1.84 13.52
CA ALA A 130 9.82 -0.94 13.90
C ALA A 130 10.38 -1.21 15.31
N PRO A 131 9.56 -1.47 16.35
CA PRO A 131 10.08 -1.78 17.68
C PRO A 131 10.99 -3.02 17.70
N ALA A 132 10.61 -4.07 16.95
CA ALA A 132 11.40 -5.30 16.87
C ALA A 132 12.76 -5.05 16.18
N VAL A 133 12.77 -4.26 15.12
CA VAL A 133 13.98 -3.92 14.36
C VAL A 133 14.96 -3.10 15.21
N GLU A 134 14.46 -2.17 16.02
CA GLU A 134 15.33 -1.38 16.91
C GLU A 134 16.05 -2.24 17.95
N VAL A 135 15.37 -3.24 18.50
CA VAL A 135 15.99 -4.18 19.46
C VAL A 135 17.11 -4.96 18.78
N PHE A 136 16.89 -5.43 17.55
CA PHE A 136 17.94 -6.12 16.78
C PHE A 136 19.11 -5.19 16.43
N ARG A 137 18.84 -3.93 16.08
CA ARG A 137 19.86 -2.92 15.78
C ARG A 137 20.76 -2.65 16.99
N ARG A 138 20.20 -2.46 18.18
CA ARG A 138 20.97 -2.21 19.42
C ARG A 138 21.93 -3.36 19.74
N LYS A 139 21.47 -4.61 19.62
CA LYS A 139 22.31 -5.79 19.93
C LYS A 139 23.47 -5.98 18.95
N ARG A 140 23.26 -5.65 17.67
CA ARG A 140 24.34 -5.70 16.68
C ARG A 140 25.48 -4.72 17.00
N SER A 141 25.13 -3.53 17.51
CA SER A 141 26.12 -2.51 17.89
C SER A 141 26.94 -2.87 19.13
N HIS A 142 26.47 -3.81 19.95
CA HIS A 142 27.17 -4.25 21.17
C HIS A 142 28.10 -5.45 20.93
N ASN A 143 27.91 -6.18 19.81
CA ASN A 143 28.65 -7.40 19.46
C ASN A 143 29.67 -7.20 18.34
N GLY A 144 29.87 -5.96 17.86
CA GLY A 144 30.89 -5.58 16.89
C GLY A 144 31.90 -4.65 17.54
#